data_AF-A0A6B3EV88-F1
#
_entry.id   AF-A0A6B3EV88-F1
#
_cell.length_a   1.000
_cell.length_b   1.000
_cell.length_c   1.000
_cell.angle_alpha   90.00
_cell.angle_beta   90.00
_cell.angle_gamma   90.00
#
_symmetry.space_group_name_H-M   'P 1'
#
loop_
_entity.id
_entity.type
_entity.pdbx_description
1 polymer ?
#
loop_
_entity_poly.entity_id
_entity_poly.type
_entity_poly.pdbx_seq_one_letter_code
_entity_poly.pdbx_strand_id
1 'polypeptide(L)'
;QTSRDVRMRVLEGRRSRLEERLEKMRASLSRTRERLDDYTLELQRHGMESVEREVRWLNELIESERVGRDLRTSRPGDAER
;
A
#
# COMPACT_ATOMS: atom_id res chain seq x y z
N GLN A 1 -18.77 17.27 5.39
CA GLN A 1 -18.00 16.72 4.26
C GLN A 1 -16.58 17.26 4.34
N THR A 2 -15.56 16.42 4.24
CA THR A 2 -14.16 16.86 4.15
C THR A 2 -13.94 17.53 2.79
N SER A 3 -13.28 18.69 2.74
CA SER A 3 -12.92 19.32 1.47
C SER A 3 -11.98 18.43 0.67
N ARG A 4 -12.07 18.51 -0.67
CA ARG A 4 -11.25 17.73 -1.60
C ARG A 4 -9.76 17.87 -1.30
N ASP A 5 -9.30 19.08 -0.99
CA ASP A 5 -7.90 19.38 -0.64
C ASP A 5 -7.43 18.62 0.61
N VAL A 6 -8.30 18.53 1.62
CA VAL A 6 -7.99 17.80 2.86
C VAL A 6 -7.97 16.30 2.58
N ARG A 7 -8.91 15.77 1.78
CA ARG A 7 -8.92 14.35 1.38
C ARG A 7 -7.65 13.98 0.61
N MET A 8 -7.27 14.81 -0.37
CA MET A 8 -6.05 14.66 -1.17
C MET A 8 -4.80 14.61 -0.28
N ARG A 9 -4.65 15.57 0.64
CA ARG A 9 -3.52 15.60 1.57
C ARG A 9 -3.42 14.33 2.42
N VAL A 10 -4.56 13.81 2.88
CA VAL A 10 -4.59 12.57 3.67
C VAL A 10 -4.18 11.36 2.83
N LEU A 11 -4.70 11.24 1.60
CA LEU A 11 -4.36 10.15 0.68
C LEU A 11 -2.87 10.15 0.33
N GLU A 12 -2.33 11.31 -0.06
CA GLU A 12 -0.92 11.47 -0.41
C GLU A 12 -0.01 11.20 0.79
N GLY A 13 -0.40 11.66 1.99
CA GLY A 13 0.32 11.37 3.22
C GLY A 13 0.31 9.88 3.59
N ARG A 14 -0.81 9.17 3.36
CA ARG A 14 -0.87 7.71 3.58
C ARG A 14 -0.01 6.96 2.58
N ARG A 15 -0.06 7.34 1.29
CA ARG A 15 0.76 6.73 0.24
C ARG A 15 2.25 6.85 0.57
N SER A 16 2.71 8.07 0.86
CA SER A 16 4.12 8.34 1.19
C SER A 16 4.61 7.49 2.36
N ARG A 17 3.82 7.34 3.44
CA ARG A 17 4.18 6.46 4.56
C ARG A 17 4.25 4.98 4.19
N LEU A 18 3.39 4.51 3.30
CA LEU A 18 3.41 3.11 2.85
C LEU A 18 4.58 2.83 1.92
N GLU A 19 4.94 3.77 1.05
CA GLU A 19 6.13 3.70 0.19
C GLU A 19 7.40 3.62 1.04
N GLU A 20 7.53 4.46 2.07
CA GLU A 20 8.64 4.38 3.03
C GLU A 20 8.69 3.03 3.77
N ARG A 21 7.52 2.52 4.18
CA ARG A 21 7.43 1.22 4.85
C ARG A 21 7.84 0.08 3.92
N LEU A 22 7.40 0.11 2.68
CA LEU A 22 7.74 -0.88 1.66
C LEU A 22 9.25 -0.92 1.41
N GLU A 23 9.88 0.26 1.31
CA GLU A 23 11.33 0.36 1.14
C GLU A 23 12.09 -0.25 2.33
N LYS A 24 11.66 0.06 3.57
CA LYS A 24 12.24 -0.54 4.79
C LYS A 24 12.08 -2.05 4.82
N MET A 25 10.94 -2.58 4.37
CA MET A 25 10.70 -4.03 4.30
C MET A 25 11.62 -4.69 3.28
N ARG A 26 11.75 -4.13 2.07
CA ARG A 26 12.66 -4.62 1.03
C ARG A 26 14.12 -4.63 1.50
N ALA A 27 14.58 -3.54 2.12
CA ALA A 27 15.92 -3.44 2.68
C ALA A 27 16.18 -4.41 3.85
N SER A 28 15.14 -4.80 4.58
CA SER A 28 15.26 -5.78 5.66
C SER A 28 15.29 -7.20 5.11
N LEU A 29 14.48 -7.50 4.10
CA LEU A 29 14.45 -8.79 3.42
C LEU A 29 15.77 -9.09 2.71
N SER A 30 16.36 -8.12 2.02
CA SER A 30 17.66 -8.28 1.34
C SER A 30 18.80 -8.60 2.31
N ARG A 31 18.78 -8.02 3.52
CA ARG A 31 19.78 -8.27 4.57
C ARG A 31 19.63 -9.62 5.27
N THR A 32 18.42 -10.18 5.33
CA THR A 32 18.13 -11.35 6.18
C THR A 32 17.94 -12.65 5.39
N ARG A 33 18.01 -12.58 4.05
CA ARG A 33 17.73 -13.71 3.13
C ARG A 33 18.60 -14.95 3.36
N GLU A 34 19.79 -14.82 3.94
CA GLU A 34 20.69 -15.96 4.25
C GLU A 34 20.36 -16.65 5.59
N ARG A 35 19.48 -16.07 6.43
CA ARG A 35 19.28 -16.49 7.83
C ARG A 35 17.84 -16.89 8.20
N LEU A 36 16.89 -16.80 7.26
CA LEU A 36 15.48 -17.09 7.51
C LEU A 36 15.08 -18.44 6.93
N ASP A 37 14.25 -19.16 7.67
CA ASP A 37 13.54 -20.34 7.16
C ASP A 37 12.47 -19.95 6.12
N ASP A 38 12.03 -20.94 5.34
CA ASP A 38 11.09 -20.73 4.23
C ASP A 38 9.73 -20.19 4.68
N TYR A 39 9.21 -20.60 5.84
CA TYR A 39 7.91 -20.11 6.34
C TYR A 39 7.97 -18.63 6.72
N THR A 40 9.03 -18.22 7.42
CA THR A 40 9.27 -16.82 7.78
C THR A 40 9.45 -15.96 6.52
N LEU A 41 10.09 -16.51 5.48
CA LEU A 41 10.26 -15.83 4.20
C LEU A 41 8.91 -15.58 3.51
N GLU A 42 8.05 -16.59 3.43
CA GLU A 42 6.71 -16.45 2.85
C GLU A 42 5.85 -15.44 3.61
N LEU A 43 5.92 -15.43 4.95
CA LEU A 43 5.22 -14.44 5.76
C LEU A 43 5.67 -13.00 5.45
N GLN A 44 6.99 -12.78 5.27
CA GLN A 44 7.53 -11.47 4.89
C GLN A 44 7.09 -11.06 3.48
N ARG A 45 7.10 -11.99 2.51
CA ARG A 45 6.63 -11.75 1.14
C ARG A 45 5.15 -11.36 1.14
N HIS A 46 4.30 -12.13 1.82
CA HIS A 46 2.86 -11.84 1.89
C HIS A 46 2.58 -10.46 2.51
N GLY A 47 3.31 -10.12 3.59
CA GLY A 47 3.22 -8.78 4.20
C GLY A 47 3.62 -7.67 3.23
N MET A 48 4.68 -7.88 2.44
CA MET A 48 5.13 -6.94 1.42
C MET A 48 4.10 -6.77 0.31
N GLU A 49 3.57 -7.87 -0.23
CA GLU A 49 2.54 -7.84 -1.28
C GLU A 49 1.28 -7.08 -0.86
N SER A 50 0.88 -7.22 0.41
CA SER A 50 -0.27 -6.50 0.96
C SER A 50 -0.03 -4.98 0.94
N VAL A 51 1.17 -4.53 1.32
CA VAL A 51 1.55 -3.11 1.28
C VAL A 51 1.63 -2.61 -0.17
N GLU A 52 2.18 -3.41 -1.08
CA GLU A 52 2.25 -3.07 -2.50
C GLU A 52 0.85 -2.92 -3.14
N ARG A 53 -0.08 -3.82 -2.80
CA ARG A 53 -1.50 -3.71 -3.21
C ARG A 53 -2.12 -2.42 -2.69
N GLU A 54 -1.85 -2.06 -1.44
CA GLU A 54 -2.38 -0.84 -0.82
C GLU A 54 -1.84 0.43 -1.47
N VAL A 55 -0.54 0.48 -1.80
CA VAL A 55 0.07 1.61 -2.52
C VAL A 55 -0.55 1.77 -3.91
N ARG A 56 -0.71 0.68 -4.67
CA ARG A 56 -1.36 0.72 -5.99
C ARG A 56 -2.76 1.27 -5.91
N TRP A 57 -3.55 0.78 -4.96
CA TRP A 57 -4.90 1.26 -4.73
C TRP A 57 -4.96 2.75 -4.37
N LEU A 58 -4.06 3.22 -3.49
CA LEU A 58 -4.00 4.65 -3.17
C LEU A 58 -3.64 5.50 -4.37
N ASN A 59 -2.76 5.03 -5.26
CA ASN A 59 -2.45 5.74 -6.50
C ASN A 59 -3.69 5.85 -7.40
N GLU A 60 -4.42 4.76 -7.62
CA GLU A 60 -5.65 4.76 -8.42
C GLU A 60 -6.74 5.66 -7.80
N LEU A 61 -6.86 5.65 -6.47
CA LEU A 61 -7.79 6.51 -5.73
C LEU A 61 -7.40 7.99 -5.84
N ILE A 62 -6.12 8.32 -5.70
CA ILE A 62 -5.61 9.69 -5.87
C ILE A 62 -5.88 10.18 -7.29
N GLU A 63 -5.60 9.37 -8.31
CA GLU A 63 -5.86 9.74 -9.71
C GLU A 63 -7.36 9.96 -9.96
N SER A 64 -8.21 9.11 -9.41
CA SER A 64 -9.66 9.27 -9.55
C SER A 64 -10.17 10.52 -8.83
N GLU A 65 -9.67 10.79 -7.62
CA GLU A 65 -9.97 12.01 -6.87
C GLU A 65 -9.50 13.27 -7.62
N ARG A 66 -8.38 13.21 -8.36
CA ARG A 66 -7.87 14.29 -9.23
C ARG A 66 -8.74 14.54 -10.46
N VAL A 67 -9.32 13.49 -11.03
CA VAL A 67 -10.26 13.59 -12.17
C VAL A 67 -11.70 13.92 -11.70
N GLY A 68 -11.98 13.85 -10.40
CA GLY A 68 -13.32 14.06 -9.84
C GLY A 68 -14.23 12.84 -10.02
N ARG A 69 -13.65 11.66 -10.24
CA ARG A 69 -14.35 10.38 -10.39
C ARG A 69 -14.38 9.69 -9.03
N ASP A 70 -15.57 9.48 -8.47
CA ASP A 70 -15.71 8.88 -7.14
C ASP A 70 -15.53 7.35 -7.22
N LEU A 71 -14.35 6.84 -6.80
CA LEU A 71 -14.09 5.41 -6.62
C LEU A 71 -14.67 4.94 -5.29
N ARG A 72 -16.00 4.88 -5.18
CA ARG A 72 -16.69 4.40 -3.95
C ARG A 72 -16.63 2.89 -3.74
N THR A 73 -15.99 2.15 -4.64
CA THR A 73 -15.95 0.70 -4.60
C THR A 73 -14.56 0.23 -5.01
N SER A 74 -14.16 -0.94 -4.53
CA SER A 74 -12.84 -1.55 -4.70
C SER A 74 -11.80 -1.08 -3.69
N ARG A 75 -11.96 -1.43 -2.40
CA ARG A 75 -10.79 -1.67 -1.54
C ARG A 75 -10.17 -3.02 -1.96
N PRO A 76 -8.84 -3.17 -2.02
CA PRO A 76 -8.21 -4.43 -2.47
C PRO A 76 -8.37 -5.61 -1.51
N GLY A 77 -9.08 -5.45 -0.39
CA GLY A 77 -9.27 -6.48 0.63
C GLY A 77 -10.59 -7.25 0.52
N ASP A 78 -11.47 -6.88 -0.40
CA ASP A 78 -12.80 -7.49 -0.52
C ASP A 78 -12.87 -8.59 -1.59
N ALA A 79 -11.80 -8.80 -2.37
CA ALA A 79 -11.76 -9.76 -3.49
C ALA A 79 -11.18 -11.14 -3.14
N GLU A 80 -10.73 -11.37 -1.90
CA GLU A 80 -10.09 -12.63 -1.46
C GLU A 80 -10.84 -13.33 -0.30
N ARG A 81 -12.17 -13.16 -0.20
CA ARG A 81 -12.99 -13.84 0.83
C ARG A 81 -13.92 -14.91 0.27
#